data_AF-A0A927PIH3-F1
#
_entry.id   AF-A0A927PIH3-F1
#
_cell.length_a   1.000
_cell.length_b   1.000
_cell.length_c   1.000
_cell.angle_alpha   90.00
_cell.angle_beta   90.00
_cell.angle_gamma   90.00
#
_symmetry.space_group_name_H-M   'P 1'
#
loop_
_entity.id
_entity.type
_entity.pdbx_description
1 polymer ?
#
loop_
_entity_poly.entity_id
_entity_poly.type
_entity_poly.pdbx_seq_one_letter_code
_entity_poly.pdbx_strand_id
1 'polypeptide(L)'
;MNNTEKRTVTKMIHIYCAAKHNTSGKLCPDCKDLNIYALNRLEKCRFGEDKPNCEKCPVHCYRPDMRQNIKEVMRYSGPQMLFRSPLLAILHLIRNLIS
;
A
#
# COMPACT_ATOMS: atom_id res chain seq x y z
N MET A 1 -7.76 5.73 -13.55
CA MET A 1 -6.70 5.77 -12.53
C MET A 1 -7.37 5.47 -11.21
N ASN A 2 -7.09 4.34 -10.57
CA ASN A 2 -7.78 3.98 -9.33
C ASN A 2 -7.30 4.83 -8.14
N ASN A 3 -7.99 5.96 -7.90
CA ASN A 3 -7.71 6.88 -6.80
C ASN A 3 -7.77 6.21 -5.42
N THR A 4 -8.52 5.11 -5.30
CA THR A 4 -8.63 4.33 -4.06
C THR A 4 -7.30 3.65 -3.71
N GLU A 5 -6.59 3.05 -4.67
CA GLU A 5 -5.29 2.40 -4.41
C GLU A 5 -4.25 3.42 -3.95
N LYS A 6 -4.17 4.59 -4.63
CA LYS A 6 -3.26 5.68 -4.26
C LYS A 6 -3.49 6.14 -2.83
N ARG A 7 -4.77 6.33 -2.44
CA ARG A 7 -5.16 6.70 -1.07
C ARG A 7 -4.82 5.61 -0.06
N THR A 8 -5.10 4.34 -0.39
CA THR A 8 -4.78 3.19 0.46
C THR A 8 -3.29 3.11 0.76
N VAL A 9 -2.44 3.12 -0.27
CA VAL A 9 -0.98 3.04 -0.10
C VAL A 9 -0.44 4.22 0.71
N THR A 10 -0.91 5.45 0.42
CA THR A 10 -0.53 6.64 1.19
C THR A 10 -0.87 6.46 2.68
N LYS A 11 -2.08 5.99 2.98
CA LYS A 11 -2.53 5.77 4.36
C LYS A 11 -1.71 4.69 5.06
N MET A 12 -1.36 3.61 4.38
CA MET A 12 -0.49 2.56 4.92
C MET A 12 0.88 3.14 5.30
N ILE A 13 1.50 3.90 4.40
CA ILE A 13 2.81 4.51 4.64
C ILE A 13 2.75 5.47 5.83
N HIS A 14 1.68 6.26 5.97
CA HIS A 14 1.49 7.12 7.14
C HIS A 14 1.36 6.33 8.46
N ILE A 15 0.62 5.22 8.47
CA ILE A 15 0.49 4.36 9.65
C ILE A 15 1.85 3.78 10.04
N TYR A 16 2.57 3.25 9.06
CA TYR A 16 3.90 2.69 9.26
C TYR A 16 4.88 3.74 9.80
N CYS A 17 4.96 4.90 9.16
CA CYS A 17 5.86 5.99 9.55
C CYS A 17 5.58 6.49 10.97
N ALA A 18 4.30 6.70 11.31
CA ALA A 18 3.92 7.14 12.65
C ALA A 18 4.34 6.12 13.73
N ALA A 19 4.17 4.83 13.46
CA ALA A 19 4.46 3.79 14.44
C ALA A 19 5.94 3.41 14.54
N LYS A 20 6.70 3.45 13.44
CA LYS A 20 8.11 3.03 13.41
C LYS A 20 9.08 4.18 13.57
N HIS A 21 8.73 5.38 13.11
CA HIS A 21 9.61 6.54 13.11
C HIS A 21 9.12 7.66 14.05
N ASN A 22 8.10 7.38 14.87
CA ASN A 22 7.55 8.31 15.88
C ASN A 22 7.16 9.68 15.30
N THR A 23 6.68 9.71 14.05
CA THR A 23 6.27 10.95 13.39
C THR A 23 4.81 11.28 13.66
N SER A 24 4.51 12.55 13.97
CA SER A 24 3.14 13.03 14.16
C SER A 24 2.65 13.84 12.97
N GLY A 25 1.69 13.30 12.22
CA GLY A 25 0.96 14.00 11.14
C GLY A 25 1.70 14.17 9.81
N LYS A 26 3.04 14.14 9.77
CA LYS A 26 3.84 14.24 8.54
C LYS A 26 4.70 12.99 8.34
N LEU A 27 4.97 12.63 7.08
CA LEU A 27 5.93 11.57 6.75
C LEU A 27 7.36 12.06 7.01
N CYS A 28 8.23 11.17 7.51
CA CYS A 28 9.67 11.39 7.45
C CYS A 28 10.16 11.42 5.99
N PRO A 29 11.37 11.92 5.71
CA PRO A 29 11.92 11.98 4.36
C PRO A 29 11.85 10.65 3.60
N ASP A 30 12.30 9.56 4.22
CA ASP A 30 12.33 8.24 3.56
C ASP A 30 10.94 7.72 3.21
N CYS A 31 9.98 7.84 4.13
CA CYS A 31 8.61 7.43 3.87
C CYS A 31 7.92 8.33 2.85
N LYS A 32 8.29 9.62 2.79
CA LYS A 32 7.80 10.54 1.76
C LYS A 32 8.30 10.13 0.38
N ASP A 33 9.57 9.79 0.26
CA ASP A 33 10.17 9.33 -1.01
C ASP A 33 9.55 8.01 -1.46
N LEU A 34 9.35 7.06 -0.53
CA LEU A 34 8.63 5.82 -0.80
C LEU A 34 7.21 6.09 -1.30
N ASN A 35 6.49 7.04 -0.68
CA ASN A 35 5.13 7.39 -1.08
C ASN A 35 5.10 8.00 -2.48
N ILE A 36 5.96 8.97 -2.77
CA ILE A 36 6.09 9.58 -4.11
C ILE A 36 6.41 8.51 -5.15
N TYR A 37 7.37 7.63 -4.85
CA TYR A 37 7.75 6.53 -5.72
C TYR A 37 6.57 5.60 -6.01
N ALA A 38 5.86 5.16 -4.97
CA ALA A 38 4.71 4.26 -5.11
C ALA A 38 3.59 4.90 -5.95
N LEU A 39 3.27 6.17 -5.69
CA LEU A 39 2.27 6.91 -6.45
C LEU A 39 2.65 7.05 -7.93
N ASN A 40 3.92 7.31 -8.23
CA ASN A 40 4.41 7.38 -9.61
C ASN A 40 4.28 6.03 -10.34
N ARG A 41 4.56 4.91 -9.64
CA ARG A 41 4.41 3.56 -10.23
C ARG A 41 2.96 3.17 -10.47
N LEU A 42 2.05 3.58 -9.58
CA LEU A 42 0.61 3.40 -9.77
C LEU A 42 0.11 4.23 -10.95
N GLU A 43 0.60 5.46 -11.09
CA GLU A 43 0.23 6.38 -12.16
C GLU A 43 0.68 5.92 -13.54
N LYS A 44 1.91 5.40 -13.64
CA LYS A 44 2.50 4.95 -14.89
C LYS A 44 2.32 3.44 -15.10
N CYS A 45 1.31 2.84 -14.48
CA CYS A 45 1.09 1.40 -14.63
C CYS A 45 0.71 1.08 -16.07
N ARG A 46 1.48 0.20 -16.72
CA ARG A 46 1.22 -0.24 -18.11
C ARG A 46 -0.12 -0.95 -18.30
N PHE A 47 -0.71 -1.46 -17.23
CA PHE A 47 -2.00 -2.15 -17.26
C PHE A 47 -3.19 -1.21 -17.03
N GLY A 48 -2.95 0.06 -16.67
CA GLY A 48 -4.01 1.04 -16.48
C GLY A 48 -5.06 0.59 -15.47
N GLU A 49 -6.33 0.54 -15.90
CA GLU A 49 -7.46 0.10 -15.07
C GLU A 49 -7.51 -1.42 -14.89
N ASP A 50 -6.98 -2.20 -15.84
CA ASP A 50 -6.96 -3.68 -15.79
C ASP A 50 -5.78 -4.21 -14.95
N LYS A 51 -5.26 -3.37 -14.07
CA LYS A 51 -4.10 -3.67 -13.27
C LYS A 51 -4.41 -4.80 -12.28
N PRO A 52 -3.61 -5.89 -12.26
CA PRO A 52 -3.74 -6.93 -11.25
C PRO A 52 -3.23 -6.44 -9.87
N ASN A 53 -3.61 -7.16 -8.82
CA ASN A 53 -3.06 -6.93 -7.48
C ASN A 53 -1.52 -6.96 -7.53
N CYS A 54 -0.87 -6.02 -6.83
CA CYS A 54 0.59 -5.85 -6.90
C CYS A 54 1.38 -7.12 -6.52
N GLU A 55 0.82 -7.96 -5.64
CA GLU A 55 1.38 -9.26 -5.26
C GLU A 55 1.37 -10.27 -6.42
N LYS A 56 0.29 -10.30 -7.22
CA LYS A 56 0.10 -11.19 -8.37
C LYS A 56 0.50 -10.52 -9.70
N CYS A 57 1.17 -9.38 -9.63
CA CYS A 57 1.54 -8.62 -10.81
C CYS A 57 2.63 -9.35 -11.60
N PRO A 58 2.45 -9.58 -12.92
CA PRO A 58 3.43 -10.31 -13.73
C PRO A 58 4.69 -9.48 -14.02
N VAL A 59 4.70 -8.19 -13.70
CA VAL A 59 5.85 -7.30 -13.91
C VAL A 59 6.43 -6.81 -12.58
N HIS A 60 7.75 -6.81 -12.48
CA HIS A 60 8.47 -6.24 -11.35
C HIS A 60 8.78 -4.77 -11.60
N CYS A 61 7.79 -3.90 -11.36
CA CYS A 61 7.93 -2.46 -11.58
C CYS A 61 8.61 -1.69 -10.44
N TYR A 62 8.79 -2.32 -9.27
CA TYR A 62 9.50 -1.73 -8.13
C TYR A 62 10.98 -2.09 -8.18
N ARG A 63 11.85 -1.10 -7.92
CA ARG A 63 13.27 -1.35 -7.63
C ARG A 63 13.39 -2.23 -6.38
N PRO A 64 14.41 -3.10 -6.28
CA PRO A 64 14.52 -4.08 -5.19
C PRO A 64 14.44 -3.47 -3.79
N ASP A 65 15.13 -2.35 -3.56
CA ASP A 65 15.12 -1.56 -2.33
C ASP A 65 13.71 -1.05 -1.98
N MET A 66 13.07 -0.36 -2.93
CA MET A 66 11.71 0.16 -2.76
C MET A 66 10.69 -0.96 -2.56
N ARG A 67 10.90 -2.13 -3.18
CA ARG A 67 10.05 -3.30 -3.03
C ARG A 67 10.12 -3.88 -1.62
N GLN A 68 11.31 -3.91 -1.01
CA GLN A 68 11.45 -4.35 0.38
C GLN A 68 10.73 -3.38 1.32
N ASN A 69 10.96 -2.08 1.15
CA ASN A 69 10.32 -1.04 1.97
C ASN A 69 8.79 -1.10 1.90
N ILE A 70 8.21 -1.20 0.69
CA ILE A 70 6.75 -1.24 0.56
C ILE A 70 6.16 -2.54 1.11
N LYS A 71 6.87 -3.68 1.02
CA LYS A 71 6.44 -4.94 1.62
C LYS A 71 6.39 -4.85 3.13
N GLU A 72 7.37 -4.19 3.75
CA GLU A 72 7.37 -3.96 5.20
C GLU A 72 6.18 -3.10 5.63
N VAL A 73 5.95 -1.99 4.92
CA VAL A 73 4.76 -1.15 5.12
C VAL A 73 3.47 -1.96 4.98
N MET A 74 3.35 -2.77 3.92
CA MET A 74 2.16 -3.59 3.69
C MET A 74 1.94 -4.61 4.81
N ARG A 75 3.00 -5.30 5.24
CA ARG A 75 2.95 -6.31 6.30
C ARG A 75 2.55 -5.70 7.64
N TYR A 76 3.08 -4.52 7.96
CA TYR A 76 2.79 -3.85 9.22
C TYR A 76 1.40 -3.21 9.22
N SER A 77 1.10 -2.42 8.19
CA SER A 77 -0.12 -1.60 8.12
C SER A 77 -1.34 -2.37 7.62
N GLY A 78 -1.17 -3.49 6.92
CA GLY A 78 -2.27 -4.32 6.41
C GLY A 78 -3.28 -4.72 7.49
N PRO A 79 -2.86 -5.40 8.57
CA PRO A 79 -3.74 -5.73 9.69
C PRO A 79 -4.36 -4.49 10.33
N GLN A 80 -3.59 -3.41 10.51
CA GLN A 80 -4.05 -2.17 11.13
C GLN A 80 -5.09 -1.42 10.29
N MET A 81 -5.08 -1.58 8.97
CA MET A 81 -6.15 -1.07 8.11
C MET A 81 -7.47 -1.79 8.33
N LEU A 82 -7.45 -3.10 8.62
CA LEU A 82 -8.65 -3.89 8.93
C LEU A 82 -9.30 -3.41 10.25
N PHE A 83 -8.48 -3.09 11.25
CA PHE A 83 -8.97 -2.58 12.54
C PHE A 83 -9.62 -1.19 12.46
N ARG A 84 -9.36 -0.40 11.41
CA ARG A 84 -9.97 0.93 11.21
C ARG A 84 -11.21 0.92 10.32
N SER A 85 -11.62 -0.22 9.77
CA SER A 85 -12.86 -0.39 9.01
C SER A 85 -13.41 -1.80 9.21
N PRO A 86 -14.10 -2.07 10.34
CA PRO A 86 -14.46 -3.42 10.76
C PRO A 86 -15.32 -4.17 9.72
N LEU A 87 -16.15 -3.47 8.95
CA LEU A 87 -17.06 -4.09 7.98
C LEU A 87 -16.36 -4.54 6.68
N LEU A 88 -15.39 -3.75 6.18
CA LEU A 88 -14.65 -4.08 4.94
C LEU A 88 -13.65 -5.22 5.15
N ALA A 89 -13.09 -5.32 6.36
CA ALA A 89 -12.19 -6.40 6.74
C ALA A 89 -12.88 -7.77 6.71
N ILE A 90 -14.08 -7.84 7.29
CA ILE A 90 -14.91 -9.06 7.32
C ILE A 90 -15.30 -9.45 5.89
N LEU A 91 -15.73 -8.49 5.05
CA LEU A 91 -16.09 -8.77 3.66
C LEU A 91 -14.91 -9.30 2.83
N HIS A 92 -13.70 -8.77 3.03
CA HIS A 92 -12.50 -9.22 2.33
C HIS A 92 -12.06 -10.63 2.78
N LEU A 93 -12.16 -10.93 4.08
CA LEU A 93 -11.90 -12.27 4.62
C LEU A 93 -12.90 -13.30 4.08
N ILE A 94 -14.19 -12.97 4.04
CA ILE A 94 -15.24 -13.84 3.48
C ILE A 94 -14.99 -14.08 1.97
N ARG A 95 -14.58 -13.05 1.23
CA ARG A 95 -14.28 -13.17 -0.20
C ARG A 95 -13.05 -14.04 -0.49
N ASN A 96 -12.06 -14.06 0.39
CA ASN A 96 -10.88 -14.94 0.27
C ASN A 96 -11.12 -16.37 0.76
N LEU A 97 -12.22 -16.63 1.50
CA LEU A 97 -12.63 -17.98 1.94
C LEU A 97 -13.56 -18.68 0.94
N ILE A 98 -14.15 -17.94 -0.01
CA ILE A 98 -15.12 -18.43 -1.00
C ILE A 98 -14.51 -18.48 -2.42
N SER A 99 -13.24 -18.09 -2.61
CA SER A 99 -12.48 -18.26 -3.87
C SER A 99 -11.40 -19.32 -3.75
#